data_AF-A0A9X8NSS0-F1
#
_entry.id   AF-A0A9X8NSS0-F1
#
_cell.length_a   1.000
_cell.length_b   1.000
_cell.length_c   1.000
_cell.angle_alpha   90.00
_cell.angle_beta   90.00
_cell.angle_gamma   90.00
#
_symmetry.space_group_name_H-M   'P 1'
#
loop_
_entity.id
_entity.type
_entity.pdbx_description
1 polymer ?
#
loop_
_entity_poly.entity_id
_entity_poly.type
_entity_poly.pdbx_seq_one_letter_code
_entity_poly.pdbx_strand_id
1 'polypeptide(L)' 'MNAWKSVQLIDKYGKCEKCGNQKIGDGEGTIEIQDNTFKRTCKCGWIIEIKEN' A
#
# COMPACT_ATOMS: atom_id res chain seq x y z
N MET A 1 13.28 2.88 4.11
CA MET A 1 12.23 3.52 3.30
C MET A 1 12.17 5.00 3.61
N ASN A 2 12.70 5.79 2.69
CA ASN A 2 12.67 7.24 2.83
C ASN A 2 11.30 7.81 2.42
N ALA A 3 11.03 9.06 2.82
CA ALA A 3 9.75 9.73 2.54
C ALA A 3 9.41 9.78 1.05
N TRP A 4 10.41 10.01 0.18
CA TRP A 4 10.19 10.08 -1.27
C TRP A 4 9.69 8.75 -1.85
N LYS A 5 10.32 7.64 -1.46
CA LYS A 5 9.96 6.30 -1.92
C LYS A 5 8.58 5.90 -1.37
N SER A 6 8.27 6.25 -0.13
CA SER A 6 6.93 6.07 0.43
C SER A 6 5.85 6.75 -0.43
N VAL A 7 6.08 8.00 -0.85
CA VAL A 7 5.14 8.73 -1.72
C VAL A 7 4.99 8.05 -3.08
N GLN A 8 6.08 7.61 -3.71
CA GLN A 8 6.02 6.87 -4.98
C GLN A 8 5.22 5.56 -4.86
N LEU A 9 5.38 4.85 -3.75
CA LEU A 9 4.66 3.60 -3.48
C LEU A 9 3.17 3.85 -3.19
N ILE A 10 2.84 4.94 -2.47
CA ILE A 10 1.44 5.36 -2.26
C ILE A 10 0.78 5.73 -3.59
N ASP A 11 1.47 6.46 -4.47
CA ASP A 11 0.92 6.82 -5.78
C ASP A 11 0.67 5.57 -6.63
N LYS A 12 1.66 4.67 -6.70
CA LYS A 12 1.58 3.43 -7.47
C LYS A 12 0.52 2.46 -6.94
N TYR A 13 0.49 2.23 -5.63
CA TYR A 13 -0.32 1.20 -4.98
C TYR A 13 -1.53 1.76 -4.21
N GLY A 14 -1.78 3.05 -4.32
CA GLY A 14 -2.98 3.70 -3.78
C GLY A 14 -4.24 3.13 -4.41
N LYS A 15 -4.17 2.75 -5.68
CA LYS A 15 -5.19 1.96 -6.37
C LYS A 15 -4.86 0.47 -6.28
N CYS A 16 -5.81 -0.33 -5.83
CA CYS A 16 -5.70 -1.78 -5.86
C CYS A 16 -5.59 -2.28 -7.30
N GLU A 17 -4.52 -3.02 -7.62
CA GLU A 17 -4.31 -3.57 -8.97
C GLU A 17 -5.35 -4.63 -9.36
N LYS A 18 -5.98 -5.27 -8.37
CA LYS A 18 -6.96 -6.35 -8.61
C LYS A 18 -8.39 -5.84 -8.84
N CYS A 19 -8.87 -4.90 -8.03
CA CYS A 19 -10.26 -4.44 -8.06
C CYS A 19 -10.43 -2.94 -8.32
N GLY A 20 -9.32 -2.21 -8.46
CA GLY A 20 -9.34 -0.76 -8.69
C GLY A 20 -9.75 0.08 -7.47
N ASN A 21 -9.98 -0.53 -6.30
CA ASN A 21 -10.36 0.22 -5.10
C ASN A 21 -9.22 1.12 -4.62
N GLN A 22 -9.53 2.39 -4.39
CA GLN A 22 -8.60 3.40 -3.88
C GLN A 22 -8.85 3.78 -2.42
N LYS A 23 -9.94 3.28 -1.82
CA LYS A 23 -10.27 3.56 -0.43
C LYS A 23 -9.37 2.78 0.53
N ILE A 24 -8.98 3.45 1.60
CA ILE A 24 -8.14 2.93 2.70
C ILE A 24 -8.90 3.20 4.01
N GLY A 25 -8.85 2.28 4.97
CA GLY A 25 -9.62 2.38 6.20
C GLY A 25 -11.03 1.82 6.08
N ASP A 26 -11.78 1.83 7.19
CA ASP A 26 -13.19 1.37 7.26
C ASP A 26 -13.45 -0.01 6.61
N GLY A 27 -12.49 -0.94 6.75
CA GLY A 27 -12.60 -2.28 6.18
C GLY A 27 -12.27 -2.39 4.68
N GLU A 28 -11.93 -1.29 4.00
CA GLU A 28 -11.58 -1.28 2.57
C GLU A 28 -10.14 -1.76 2.29
N GLY A 29 -9.29 -1.72 3.31
CA GLY A 29 -7.89 -2.13 3.29
C GLY A 29 -6.99 -1.22 4.14
N THR A 30 -5.71 -1.56 4.23
CA THR A 30 -4.70 -0.82 5.02
C THR A 30 -3.52 -0.38 4.18
N ILE A 31 -2.87 0.71 4.59
CA ILE A 31 -1.51 1.09 4.16
C ILE A 31 -0.69 1.20 5.44
N GLU A 32 0.40 0.46 5.49
CA GLU A 32 1.35 0.45 6.60
C GLU A 32 2.73 0.77 6.03
N ILE A 33 3.34 1.83 6.53
CA ILE A 33 4.70 2.24 6.15
C ILE A 33 5.53 2.25 7.42
N GLN A 34 6.51 1.36 7.46
CA GLN A 34 7.49 1.23 8.53
C GLN A 34 8.88 1.57 7.97
N ASP A 35 9.88 1.68 8.85
CA ASP A 35 11.21 2.18 8.53
C ASP A 35 11.76 1.62 7.21
N ASN A 36 11.57 0.34 6.92
CA ASN A 36 12.03 -0.31 5.69
C ASN A 36 10.97 -1.10 4.94
N THR A 37 9.69 -0.97 5.30
CA THR A 37 8.63 -1.81 4.72
C THR A 37 7.41 -0.98 4.36
N PHE A 38 6.91 -1.19 3.14
CA PHE A 38 5.60 -0.72 2.69
C PHE A 38 4.70 -1.92 2.52
N LYS A 39 3.54 -1.88 3.15
CA LYS A 39 2.52 -2.91 3.02
C LYS A 39 1.18 -2.28 2.69
N ARG A 40 0.53 -2.78 1.66
CA ARG A 40 -0.81 -2.37 1.24
C ARG A 40 -1.70 -3.60 1.16
N THR A 41 -2.88 -3.52 1.77
CA THR A 41 -3.90 -4.58 1.74
C THR A 41 -5.21 -4.04 1.19
N CYS A 42 -6.04 -4.87 0.57
CA CYS A 42 -7.36 -4.46 0.07
C CYS A 42 -8.41 -5.53 0.39
N LYS A 43 -9.66 -5.09 0.63
CA LYS A 43 -10.80 -5.96 0.93
C LYS A 43 -11.06 -7.08 -0.09
N CYS A 44 -10.60 -6.94 -1.32
CA CYS A 44 -10.72 -7.98 -2.36
C CYS A 44 -9.67 -9.10 -2.25
N GLY A 45 -8.86 -9.08 -1.18
CA GLY A 45 -7.79 -10.03 -0.90
C GLY A 45 -6.45 -9.71 -1.56
N TRP A 46 -6.29 -8.54 -2.19
CA TRP A 46 -5.01 -8.11 -2.74
C TRP A 46 -4.09 -7.58 -1.64
N ILE A 47 -2.84 -8.04 -1.62
CA ILE A 47 -1.83 -7.66 -0.64
C ILE A 47 -0.50 -7.50 -1.36
N ILE A 48 0.22 -6.42 -1.08
CA ILE A 48 1.59 -6.22 -1.54
C ILE A 48 2.47 -5.75 -0.37
N GLU A 49 3.67 -6.30 -0.30
CA GLU A 49 4.69 -5.97 0.69
C GLU A 49 6.02 -5.71 -0.02
N ILE A 50 6.61 -4.54 0.20
CA ILE A 50 7.87 -4.11 -0.40
C ILE A 50 8.84 -3.79 0.72
N LYS A 51 10.00 -4.45 0.70
CA LYS A 51 11.08 -4.25 1.65
C LYS A 51 12.23 -3.52 0.98
N GLU A 52 12.78 -2.55 1.67
CA GLU A 52 13.96 -1.81 1.25
C GLU A 52 15.14 -2.21 2.15
N ASN A 53 16.23 -2.69 1.54
CA ASN A 53 17.49 -2.98 2.22
C ASN A 53 18.40 -1.77 2.22
#